data_AF-A0ABD2PXE5-F1
#
_entry.id   AF-A0ABD2PXE5-F1
#
_cell.length_a   1.000
_cell.length_b   1.000
_cell.length_c   1.000
_cell.angle_alpha   90.00
_cell.angle_beta   90.00
_cell.angle_gamma   90.00
#
_symmetry.space_group_name_H-M   'P 1'
#
loop_
_entity.id
_entity.type
_entity.pdbx_description
1 polymer ?
#
loop_
_entity_poly.entity_id
_entity_poly.type
_entity_poly.pdbx_seq_one_letter_code
_entity_poly.pdbx_strand_id
1 'polypeptide(L)'
;MKIHLAKLATIHRSSRQMATESNSDECQKKSQKKLANFPKLADLGYSSERLKEKIPELEVYLQSILNTKQLREDIEVLSFFEVSPMSFKSRLGSSKLKEGFVKKLPRSIPGCMTRPCCLFCTTGCWKKRWLVLKDTCLIYLEPYRWEEKLSKIAEQDCQTFDNPRANTLESNQERSRMTQIMMRGKHCWRICQIILMDKNFRFQFFHSNSAKSDHKLLIRNSHMRVFFEIHNQRSSDEWFHELSRVTAGDPASSFISTELNPHCSFVDGASLMYSVAKAIDLAQQEIFITDWWMTPELFLTRKPSSKIIRLDRLLQKKAAQGVRVCILLYKEIELALRINSAHTSRWLKSRHPNIHVIRHPHHFSNRVLLWSHHEKSVIIDQTIAFIGGIDLCFGRWDTPQHRLTDVPHDEEIAKHVDYEKVGSAGQ
;
A
#
# COMPACT_ATOMS: atom_id res chain seq x y z
N MET A 1 11.72 11.39 29.57
CA MET A 1 10.59 12.28 29.93
C MET A 1 10.85 13.75 29.58
N LYS A 2 11.96 14.39 29.99
CA LYS A 2 12.27 15.81 29.64
C LYS A 2 12.17 16.12 28.13
N ILE A 3 12.70 15.23 27.28
CA ILE A 3 12.64 15.36 25.81
C ILE A 3 11.19 15.32 25.29
N HIS A 4 10.34 14.45 25.85
CA HIS A 4 8.94 14.34 25.46
C HIS A 4 8.12 15.55 25.93
N LEU A 5 8.42 16.10 27.12
CA LEU A 5 7.80 17.32 27.62
C LEU A 5 8.21 18.56 26.81
N ALA A 6 9.47 18.66 26.41
CA ALA A 6 9.94 19.72 25.52
C ALA A 6 9.28 19.62 24.13
N LYS A 7 9.16 18.42 23.57
CA LYS A 7 8.40 18.17 22.33
C LYS A 7 6.92 18.56 22.48
N LEU A 8 6.27 18.17 23.59
CA LEU A 8 4.88 18.55 23.89
C LEU A 8 4.70 20.06 24.04
N ALA A 9 5.67 20.76 24.65
CA ALA A 9 5.63 22.21 24.76
C ALA A 9 5.81 22.90 23.39
N THR A 10 6.63 22.34 22.50
CA THR A 10 6.74 22.80 21.11
C THR A 10 5.44 22.56 20.34
N ILE A 11 4.86 21.35 20.46
CA ILE A 11 3.55 21.02 19.89
C ILE A 11 2.49 21.97 20.42
N HIS A 12 2.47 22.28 21.73
CA HIS A 12 1.52 23.21 22.33
C HIS A 12 1.62 24.61 21.73
N ARG A 13 2.86 25.11 21.54
CA ARG A 13 3.11 26.42 20.92
C ARG A 13 2.63 26.46 19.47
N SER A 14 2.98 25.45 18.67
CA SER A 14 2.50 25.31 17.29
C SER A 14 0.97 25.17 17.24
N SER A 15 0.39 24.40 18.16
CA SER A 15 -1.07 24.18 18.26
C SER A 15 -1.82 25.47 18.58
N ARG A 16 -1.29 26.32 19.47
CA ARG A 16 -1.86 27.64 19.77
C ARG A 16 -1.75 28.59 18.58
N GLN A 17 -0.63 28.58 17.86
CA GLN A 17 -0.46 29.38 16.63
C GLN A 17 -1.49 28.99 15.56
N MET A 18 -1.70 27.70 15.31
CA MET A 18 -2.72 27.22 14.36
C MET A 18 -4.16 27.53 14.81
N ALA A 19 -4.43 27.46 16.12
CA ALA A 19 -5.73 27.85 16.68
C ALA A 19 -5.99 29.37 16.57
N THR A 20 -4.94 30.20 16.64
CA THR A 20 -5.08 31.66 16.42
C THR A 20 -5.24 32.02 14.95
N GLU A 21 -4.60 31.29 14.03
CA GLU A 21 -4.72 31.51 12.58
C GLU A 21 -6.11 31.10 12.06
N SER A 22 -6.67 29.99 12.55
CA SER A 22 -8.01 29.51 12.19
C SER A 22 -9.16 30.35 12.77
N ASN A 23 -8.89 31.21 13.76
CA ASN A 23 -9.87 32.16 14.31
C ASN A 23 -10.11 33.39 13.42
N SER A 24 -9.37 33.52 12.30
CA SER A 24 -9.57 34.60 11.31
C SER A 24 -10.64 34.27 10.24
N ASP A 25 -11.13 33.03 10.18
CA ASP A 25 -12.16 32.60 9.23
C ASP A 25 -13.54 32.51 9.89
N GLU A 26 -14.44 33.45 9.55
CA GLU A 26 -15.73 33.68 10.20
C GLU A 26 -16.76 32.51 10.11
N CYS A 27 -16.50 31.48 9.31
CA CYS A 27 -17.48 30.45 8.94
C CYS A 27 -17.51 29.21 9.87
N GLN A 28 -16.56 29.02 10.80
CA GLN A 28 -16.46 27.80 11.63
C GLN A 28 -16.75 27.98 13.14
N LYS A 29 -17.62 28.93 13.51
CA LYS A 29 -17.90 29.27 14.93
C LYS A 29 -18.75 28.26 15.74
N LYS A 30 -19.14 27.09 15.20
CA LYS A 30 -19.96 26.11 15.95
C LYS A 30 -19.17 24.84 16.28
N SER A 31 -18.79 24.73 17.56
CA SER A 31 -18.23 23.55 18.28
C SER A 31 -16.71 23.37 18.42
N GLN A 32 -15.87 24.41 18.30
CA GLN A 32 -14.47 24.27 18.68
C GLN A 32 -14.31 24.19 20.21
N LYS A 33 -14.07 23.00 20.75
CA LYS A 33 -13.67 22.80 22.15
C LYS A 33 -12.30 23.46 22.38
N LYS A 34 -12.21 24.33 23.39
CA LYS A 34 -10.98 25.06 23.75
C LYS A 34 -9.87 24.08 24.15
N LEU A 35 -8.68 24.21 23.56
CA LEU A 35 -7.50 23.39 23.90
C LEU A 35 -7.19 23.55 25.40
N ALA A 36 -6.98 22.43 26.10
CA ALA A 36 -6.62 22.47 27.51
C ALA A 36 -5.26 23.15 27.72
N ASN A 37 -5.06 23.76 28.89
CA ASN A 37 -3.78 24.39 29.19
C ASN A 37 -2.69 23.32 29.33
N PHE A 38 -1.53 23.59 28.73
CA PHE A 38 -0.36 22.74 28.97
C PHE A 38 0.07 22.88 30.42
N PRO A 39 0.43 21.77 31.12
CA PRO A 39 0.96 21.85 32.47
C PRO A 39 2.19 22.77 32.49
N LYS A 40 2.28 23.67 33.47
CA LYS A 40 3.42 24.60 33.58
C LYS A 40 4.70 23.80 33.79
N LEU A 41 5.73 24.09 32.97
CA LEU A 41 7.03 23.39 33.04
C LEU A 41 7.70 23.47 34.42
N ALA A 42 7.45 24.55 35.16
CA ALA A 42 7.96 24.77 36.51
C ALA A 42 7.38 23.80 37.56
N ASP A 43 6.18 23.27 37.31
CA ASP A 43 5.46 22.38 38.24
C ASP A 43 5.78 20.89 38.00
N LEU A 44 6.47 20.58 36.89
CA LEU A 44 6.94 19.24 36.53
C LEU A 44 8.26 18.94 37.27
N GLY A 45 8.20 18.91 38.60
CA GLY A 45 9.32 18.53 39.47
C GLY A 45 9.84 17.12 39.15
N TYR A 46 11.15 16.93 39.29
CA TYR A 46 11.87 15.73 38.82
C TYR A 46 11.75 14.49 39.74
N SER A 47 10.79 14.43 40.66
CA SER A 47 10.56 13.27 41.54
C SER A 47 9.48 12.34 40.96
N SER A 48 9.63 11.04 41.19
CA SER A 48 8.69 10.03 40.64
C SER A 48 7.28 10.17 41.19
N GLU A 49 7.09 10.62 42.44
CA GLU A 49 5.77 10.78 43.04
C GLU A 49 4.99 11.96 42.45
N ARG A 50 5.62 13.14 42.31
CA ARG A 50 4.97 14.32 41.73
C ARG A 50 4.55 14.12 40.28
N LEU A 51 5.25 13.24 39.56
CA LEU A 51 4.86 12.88 38.19
C LEU A 51 3.59 12.05 38.14
N LYS A 52 3.37 11.16 39.12
CA LYS A 52 2.15 10.37 39.22
C LYS A 52 0.93 11.27 39.46
N GLU A 53 1.08 12.30 40.28
CA GLU A 53 0.03 13.30 40.55
C GLU A 53 -0.38 14.10 39.29
N LYS A 54 0.53 14.24 38.32
CA LYS A 54 0.31 15.00 37.08
C LYS A 54 -0.14 14.16 35.88
N ILE A 55 -0.22 12.84 36.02
CA ILE A 55 -0.75 11.95 34.97
C ILE A 55 -2.16 12.35 34.54
N PRO A 56 -3.13 12.63 35.44
CA PRO A 56 -4.49 12.99 35.04
C PRO A 56 -4.54 14.31 34.26
N GLU A 57 -3.75 15.31 34.68
CA GLU A 57 -3.67 16.61 33.99
C GLU A 57 -3.08 16.46 32.58
N LEU A 58 -2.02 15.65 32.43
CA LEU A 58 -1.42 15.33 31.14
C LEU A 58 -2.38 14.54 30.25
N GLU A 59 -3.14 13.60 30.81
CA GLU A 59 -4.13 12.82 30.09
C GLU A 59 -5.23 13.72 29.51
N VAL A 60 -5.81 14.61 30.33
CA VAL A 60 -6.81 15.60 29.88
C VAL A 60 -6.23 16.47 28.76
N TYR A 61 -4.98 16.91 28.89
CA TYR A 61 -4.31 17.69 27.85
C TYR A 61 -4.15 16.90 26.55
N LEU A 62 -3.63 15.68 26.59
CA LEU A 62 -3.45 14.83 25.41
C LEU A 62 -4.78 14.47 24.75
N GLN A 63 -5.81 14.17 25.53
CA GLN A 63 -7.16 13.96 25.02
C GLN A 63 -7.71 15.21 24.34
N SER A 64 -7.40 16.42 24.83
CA SER A 64 -7.81 17.67 24.16
C SER A 64 -7.14 17.87 22.80
N ILE A 65 -5.86 17.50 22.65
CA ILE A 65 -5.16 17.48 21.35
C ILE A 65 -5.85 16.49 20.42
N LEU A 66 -6.07 15.26 20.88
CA LEU A 66 -6.70 14.21 20.08
C LEU A 66 -8.13 14.59 19.70
N ASN A 67 -8.89 15.27 20.55
CA ASN A 67 -10.25 15.71 20.22
C ASN A 67 -10.31 16.86 19.20
N THR A 68 -9.20 17.54 18.94
CA THR A 68 -9.10 18.62 17.96
C THR A 68 -8.62 18.09 16.61
N LYS A 69 -9.48 18.08 15.59
CA LYS A 69 -9.17 17.44 14.29
C LYS A 69 -7.88 17.94 13.64
N GLN A 70 -7.67 19.26 13.62
CA GLN A 70 -6.48 19.88 13.01
C GLN A 70 -5.18 19.42 13.70
N LEU A 71 -5.19 19.34 15.04
CA LEU A 71 -4.02 18.90 15.82
C LEU A 71 -3.82 17.40 15.74
N ARG A 72 -4.91 16.61 15.73
CA ARG A 72 -4.85 15.15 15.57
C ARG A 72 -4.18 14.75 14.24
N GLU A 73 -4.37 15.53 13.19
CA GLU A 73 -3.84 15.28 11.85
C GLU A 73 -2.42 15.89 11.64
N ASP A 74 -1.91 16.66 12.60
CA ASP A 74 -0.59 17.29 12.51
C ASP A 74 0.56 16.28 12.59
N ILE A 75 1.57 16.45 11.73
CA ILE A 75 2.68 15.50 11.62
C ILE A 75 3.54 15.44 12.89
N GLU A 76 3.68 16.52 13.65
CA GLU A 76 4.46 16.52 14.89
C GLU A 76 3.69 15.83 16.02
N VAL A 77 2.37 15.96 16.04
CA VAL A 77 1.49 15.19 16.95
C VAL A 77 1.54 13.69 16.62
N LEU A 78 1.38 13.33 15.35
CA LEU A 78 1.51 11.93 14.90
C LEU A 78 2.91 11.38 15.17
N SER A 79 3.94 12.19 14.96
CA SER A 79 5.34 11.89 15.31
C SER A 79 5.51 11.62 16.80
N PHE A 80 4.87 12.43 17.64
CA PHE A 80 4.93 12.33 19.08
C PHE A 80 4.29 11.05 19.62
N PHE A 81 3.10 10.70 19.12
CA PHE A 81 2.44 9.44 19.49
C PHE A 81 3.04 8.21 18.79
N GLU A 82 4.01 8.44 17.89
CA GLU A 82 4.53 7.42 16.97
C GLU A 82 3.37 6.74 16.25
N VAL A 83 2.48 7.44 15.54
CA VAL A 83 1.29 6.86 14.87
C VAL A 83 1.23 7.24 13.38
N SER A 84 0.77 6.31 12.55
CA SER A 84 0.54 6.49 11.11
C SER A 84 -0.78 5.84 10.66
N PRO A 85 -1.21 6.03 9.40
CA PRO A 85 -2.39 5.33 8.87
C PRO A 85 -2.29 3.81 8.89
N MET A 86 -1.10 3.25 9.09
CA MET A 86 -0.83 1.81 9.13
C MET A 86 -0.95 1.22 10.54
N SER A 87 -0.88 2.06 11.57
CA SER A 87 -0.94 1.65 12.98
C SER A 87 -2.19 0.86 13.28
N PHE A 88 -3.34 1.33 12.77
CA PHE A 88 -4.67 0.79 13.08
C PHE A 88 -5.25 -0.11 12.00
N LYS A 89 -4.44 -0.52 11.01
CA LYS A 89 -4.87 -1.49 10.00
C LYS A 89 -4.65 -2.90 10.53
N SER A 90 -5.65 -3.43 11.24
CA SER A 90 -5.65 -4.80 11.77
C SER A 90 -5.47 -5.86 10.68
N ARG A 91 -5.94 -5.58 9.47
CA ARG A 91 -5.76 -6.43 8.28
C ARG A 91 -4.30 -6.58 7.82
N LEU A 92 -3.38 -5.76 8.32
CA LEU A 92 -1.94 -5.83 8.00
C LEU A 92 -1.13 -6.31 9.21
N GLY A 93 -1.72 -7.18 10.02
CA GLY A 93 -1.16 -7.66 11.28
C GLY A 93 -1.90 -7.11 12.50
N SER A 94 -2.01 -7.93 13.55
CA SER A 94 -2.76 -7.65 14.77
C SER A 94 -2.00 -6.72 15.73
N SER A 95 -0.67 -6.65 15.60
CA SER A 95 0.19 -5.86 16.48
C SER A 95 0.97 -4.79 15.71
N LYS A 96 0.83 -3.54 16.15
CA LYS A 96 1.84 -2.51 15.89
C LYS A 96 2.89 -2.68 16.99
N LEU A 97 4.15 -2.88 16.59
CA LEU A 97 5.25 -3.08 17.54
C LEU A 97 6.02 -1.78 17.77
N LYS A 98 6.61 -1.23 16.70
CA LYS A 98 7.26 0.08 16.73
C LYS A 98 7.06 0.84 15.44
N GLU A 99 6.99 2.16 15.51
CA GLU A 99 7.08 3.00 14.33
C GLU A 99 7.75 4.34 14.65
N GLY A 100 8.17 5.06 13.62
CA GLY A 100 8.74 6.39 13.80
C GLY A 100 9.63 6.83 12.66
N PHE A 101 10.17 8.05 12.77
CA PHE A 101 11.05 8.60 11.75
C PHE A 101 12.45 8.00 11.77
N VAL A 102 12.89 7.56 10.59
CA VAL A 102 14.25 7.13 10.28
C VAL A 102 14.74 7.88 9.05
N LYS A 103 16.04 7.92 8.84
CA LYS A 103 16.62 8.37 7.57
C LYS A 103 16.99 7.15 6.73
N LYS A 104 16.60 7.13 5.46
CA LYS A 104 16.89 6.04 4.52
C LYS A 104 17.84 6.52 3.43
N LEU A 105 18.85 5.70 3.08
CA LEU A 105 19.64 5.92 1.88
C LEU A 105 18.87 5.47 0.61
N PRO A 106 18.75 6.31 -0.45
CA PRO A 106 17.93 5.98 -1.62
C PRO A 106 18.33 4.68 -2.32
N ARG A 107 19.62 4.30 -2.33
CA ARG A 107 20.16 3.10 -2.99
C ARG A 107 21.26 2.46 -2.14
N SER A 108 21.21 1.14 -1.94
CA SER A 108 22.36 0.37 -1.47
C SER A 108 23.21 0.05 -2.70
N ILE A 109 24.19 0.90 -3.04
CA ILE A 109 25.18 0.54 -4.06
C ILE A 109 26.12 -0.51 -3.42
N PRO A 110 26.27 -1.71 -4.00
CA PRO A 110 27.26 -2.66 -3.53
C PRO A 110 28.66 -2.02 -3.60
N GLY A 111 29.39 -1.95 -2.48
CA GLY A 111 30.78 -1.47 -2.43
C GLY A 111 30.99 -0.07 -1.85
N CYS A 112 29.95 0.75 -1.62
CA CYS A 112 30.12 2.05 -0.95
C CYS A 112 29.86 1.90 0.55
N MET A 113 30.79 1.26 1.26
CA MET A 113 30.89 1.39 2.70
C MET A 113 32.19 2.14 3.00
N THR A 114 32.04 3.40 3.41
CA THR A 114 33.05 4.33 3.93
C THR A 114 33.86 5.13 2.89
N ARG A 115 33.83 6.46 3.08
CA ARG A 115 34.60 7.56 2.44
C ARG A 115 34.06 8.22 1.16
N PRO A 116 34.34 9.53 0.96
CA PRO A 116 33.67 10.41 0.00
C PRO A 116 34.24 10.18 -1.40
N CYS A 117 33.99 9.00 -1.97
CA CYS A 117 34.23 8.82 -3.40
C CYS A 117 33.07 9.47 -4.16
N CYS A 118 33.42 10.27 -5.17
CA CYS A 118 32.56 11.02 -6.09
C CYS A 118 32.34 12.51 -5.74
N LEU A 119 33.30 13.35 -6.13
CA LEU A 119 33.14 14.79 -6.40
C LEU A 119 32.02 15.11 -7.42
N PHE A 120 31.43 14.11 -8.08
CA PHE A 120 30.30 14.21 -9.01
C PHE A 120 29.03 13.45 -8.58
N CYS A 121 28.96 12.89 -7.35
CA CYS A 121 27.73 12.25 -6.87
C CYS A 121 26.86 13.26 -6.11
N THR A 122 26.13 14.09 -6.84
CA THR A 122 25.15 15.04 -6.27
C THR A 122 23.83 14.38 -5.84
N THR A 123 23.73 13.04 -5.82
CA THR A 123 22.48 12.35 -5.51
C THR A 123 22.67 11.12 -4.62
N GLY A 124 22.93 11.34 -3.33
CA GLY A 124 23.04 10.30 -2.30
C GLY A 124 22.51 10.74 -0.93
N CYS A 125 21.62 11.73 -0.87
CA CYS A 125 21.17 12.29 0.40
C CYS A 125 20.21 11.35 1.14
N TRP A 126 20.44 11.18 2.44
CA TRP A 126 19.52 10.54 3.37
C TRP A 126 18.13 11.18 3.30
N LYS A 127 17.09 10.37 3.10
CA LYS A 127 15.70 10.85 3.06
C LYS A 127 14.97 10.44 4.32
N LYS A 128 14.28 11.39 4.96
CA LYS A 128 13.41 11.12 6.11
C LYS A 128 12.25 10.21 5.65
N ARG A 129 12.04 9.10 6.36
CA ARG A 129 11.01 8.11 6.11
C ARG A 129 10.39 7.71 7.44
N TRP A 130 9.12 7.35 7.41
CA TRP A 130 8.44 6.81 8.56
C TRP A 130 8.45 5.30 8.47
N LEU A 131 9.14 4.61 9.36
CA LEU A 131 9.24 3.16 9.38
C LEU A 131 8.21 2.60 10.36
N VAL A 132 7.50 1.54 9.96
CA VAL A 132 6.50 0.83 10.75
C VAL A 132 6.89 -0.64 10.79
N LEU A 133 7.09 -1.17 11.99
CA LEU A 133 7.33 -2.58 12.26
C LEU A 133 6.02 -3.26 12.63
N LYS A 134 5.67 -4.25 11.81
CA LYS A 134 4.58 -5.21 12.04
C LYS A 134 5.20 -6.58 12.39
N ASP A 135 4.31 -7.53 12.66
CA ASP A 135 4.62 -8.94 12.91
C ASP A 135 5.32 -9.64 11.73
N THR A 136 4.92 -9.33 10.49
CA THR A 136 5.39 -10.05 9.28
C THR A 136 6.15 -9.18 8.29
N CYS A 137 6.17 -7.86 8.49
CA CYS A 137 6.81 -6.93 7.56
C CYS A 137 7.25 -5.61 8.20
N LEU A 138 8.14 -4.93 7.47
CA LEU A 138 8.51 -3.54 7.71
C LEU A 138 7.95 -2.68 6.57
N ILE A 139 7.21 -1.65 6.92
CA ILE A 139 6.61 -0.72 5.95
C ILE A 139 7.27 0.62 6.16
N TYR A 140 7.82 1.22 5.10
CA TYR A 140 8.21 2.62 5.21
C TYR A 140 7.36 3.53 4.31
N LEU A 141 6.95 4.63 4.93
CA LEU A 141 6.04 5.62 4.38
C LEU A 141 6.79 6.93 4.16
N GLU A 142 6.28 7.73 3.23
CA GLU A 142 6.65 9.13 3.06
C GLU A 142 5.42 9.99 3.37
N PRO A 143 5.43 10.77 4.46
CA PRO A 143 4.41 11.80 4.66
C PRO A 143 4.66 12.93 3.66
N TYR A 144 3.61 13.37 2.97
CA TYR A 144 3.68 14.50 2.03
C TYR A 144 2.51 15.45 2.23
N ARG A 145 2.73 16.74 1.94
CA ARG A 145 1.67 17.75 1.90
C ARG A 145 0.97 17.69 0.54
N TRP A 146 -0.36 17.74 0.54
CA TRP A 146 -1.16 17.69 -0.68
C TRP A 146 -0.80 18.79 -1.69
N GLU A 147 -0.37 19.95 -1.21
CA GLU A 147 0.07 21.09 -2.03
C GLU A 147 1.25 20.73 -2.96
N GLU A 148 2.18 19.88 -2.51
CA GLU A 148 3.32 19.41 -3.31
C GLU A 148 2.92 18.41 -4.41
N LYS A 149 1.70 17.84 -4.34
CA LYS A 149 1.15 16.93 -5.35
C LYS A 149 0.53 17.71 -6.51
N LEU A 150 -0.13 18.84 -6.25
CA LEU A 150 -0.71 19.67 -7.32
C LEU A 150 0.37 20.22 -8.24
N SER A 151 1.51 20.65 -7.70
CA SER A 151 2.65 21.10 -8.51
C SER A 151 3.25 19.99 -9.36
N LYS A 152 3.41 18.78 -8.81
CA LYS A 152 3.97 17.62 -9.54
C LYS A 152 3.01 16.98 -10.54
N ILE A 153 1.70 16.97 -10.24
CA ILE A 153 0.67 16.50 -11.18
C ILE A 153 0.47 17.51 -12.31
N ALA A 154 0.44 18.81 -12.01
CA ALA A 154 0.39 19.85 -13.03
C ALA A 154 1.60 19.76 -13.98
N GLU A 155 2.80 19.45 -13.48
CA GLU A 155 3.98 19.23 -14.32
C GLU A 155 3.92 17.94 -15.17
N GLN A 156 3.24 16.89 -14.71
CA GLN A 156 3.12 15.62 -15.44
C GLN A 156 1.99 15.64 -16.48
N ASP A 157 0.88 16.32 -16.20
CA ASP A 157 -0.25 16.43 -17.13
C ASP A 157 0.03 17.43 -18.26
N CYS A 158 0.95 18.38 -18.08
CA CYS A 158 1.43 19.27 -19.15
C CYS A 158 2.25 18.55 -20.26
N GLN A 159 2.54 17.25 -20.13
CA GLN A 159 3.26 16.49 -21.17
C GLN A 159 2.35 15.55 -21.98
N THR A 160 1.07 15.45 -21.64
CA THR A 160 0.11 14.63 -22.38
C THR A 160 -1.26 15.30 -22.33
N PHE A 161 -1.59 16.20 -23.26
CA PHE A 161 -2.95 16.39 -23.81
C PHE A 161 -2.96 17.62 -24.74
N ASP A 162 -2.72 17.40 -26.03
CA ASP A 162 -3.28 18.23 -27.10
C ASP A 162 -4.67 17.66 -27.45
N ASN A 163 -5.75 18.19 -26.87
CA ASN A 163 -7.09 18.02 -27.43
C ASN A 163 -8.04 19.18 -27.01
N PRO A 164 -8.53 20.01 -27.95
CA PRO A 164 -9.13 21.31 -27.64
C PRO A 164 -10.66 21.31 -27.52
N ARG A 165 -11.28 20.38 -26.77
CA ARG A 165 -12.75 20.41 -26.58
C ARG A 165 -13.21 19.90 -25.20
N ALA A 166 -13.15 20.77 -24.20
CA ALA A 166 -14.10 20.88 -23.07
C ALA A 166 -13.61 21.95 -22.07
N ASN A 167 -13.76 23.24 -22.41
CA ASN A 167 -13.39 24.35 -21.53
C ASN A 167 -14.62 25.21 -21.21
N THR A 168 -15.15 25.07 -20.00
CA THR A 168 -15.62 26.23 -19.24
C THR A 168 -14.63 26.41 -18.10
N LEU A 169 -13.73 27.40 -18.24
CA LEU A 169 -12.61 27.64 -17.33
C LEU A 169 -13.07 27.93 -15.88
N GLU A 170 -14.24 28.55 -15.71
CA GLU A 170 -14.73 29.01 -14.41
C GLU A 170 -15.18 27.86 -13.50
N SER A 171 -15.87 26.85 -14.04
CA SER A 171 -16.36 25.71 -13.25
C SER A 171 -15.24 24.80 -12.75
N ASN A 172 -14.14 24.70 -13.49
CA ASN A 172 -12.96 23.93 -13.09
C ASN A 172 -12.10 24.69 -12.07
N GLN A 173 -12.01 26.02 -12.17
CA GLN A 173 -11.30 26.84 -11.19
C GLN A 173 -12.00 26.85 -9.82
N GLU A 174 -13.33 26.95 -9.79
CA GLU A 174 -14.09 26.91 -8.54
C GLU A 174 -14.05 25.54 -7.87
N ARG A 175 -14.13 24.45 -8.64
CA ARG A 175 -14.02 23.08 -8.10
C ARG A 175 -12.60 22.79 -7.59
N SER A 176 -11.58 23.30 -8.28
CA SER A 176 -10.17 23.20 -7.86
C SER A 176 -9.88 24.03 -6.60
N ARG A 177 -10.43 25.26 -6.51
CA ARG A 177 -10.38 26.10 -5.30
C ARG A 177 -11.12 25.47 -4.13
N MET A 178 -12.35 24.97 -4.32
CA MET A 178 -13.11 24.26 -3.27
C MET A 178 -12.38 23.00 -2.78
N THR A 179 -11.73 22.26 -3.68
CA THR A 179 -10.93 21.07 -3.31
C THR A 179 -9.63 21.47 -2.61
N GLN A 180 -8.97 22.56 -3.02
CA GLN A 180 -7.82 23.14 -2.31
C GLN A 180 -8.22 23.61 -0.91
N ILE A 181 -9.35 24.29 -0.75
CA ILE A 181 -9.85 24.82 0.52
C ILE A 181 -10.24 23.67 1.47
N MET A 182 -10.89 22.61 0.99
CA MET A 182 -11.25 21.44 1.82
C MET A 182 -10.07 20.52 2.20
N MET A 183 -8.91 20.66 1.53
CA MET A 183 -7.76 19.77 1.68
C MET A 183 -6.52 20.43 2.30
N ARG A 184 -6.56 21.75 2.58
CA ARG A 184 -5.53 22.45 3.35
C ARG A 184 -5.30 21.75 4.70
N GLY A 185 -4.07 21.34 4.97
CA GLY A 185 -3.67 20.67 6.22
C GLY A 185 -3.77 19.14 6.25
N LYS A 186 -4.33 18.47 5.22
CA LYS A 186 -4.37 17.01 5.19
C LYS A 186 -3.00 16.45 4.80
N HIS A 187 -2.26 15.92 5.77
CA HIS A 187 -1.09 15.10 5.50
C HIS A 187 -1.51 13.78 4.84
N CYS A 188 -1.06 13.55 3.61
CA CYS A 188 -1.24 12.28 2.95
C CYS A 188 0.01 11.43 3.14
N TRP A 189 -0.18 10.14 3.32
CA TRP A 189 0.91 9.18 3.50
C TRP A 189 1.03 8.33 2.25
N ARG A 190 2.25 8.20 1.73
CA ARG A 190 2.53 7.31 0.60
C ARG A 190 3.29 6.10 1.10
N ILE A 191 2.76 4.90 0.87
CA ILE A 191 3.53 3.66 1.04
C ILE A 191 4.65 3.68 0.01
N CYS A 192 5.91 3.69 0.49
CA CYS A 192 7.06 3.68 -0.40
C CYS A 192 7.49 2.24 -0.70
N GLN A 193 7.54 1.39 0.32
CA GLN A 193 7.88 -0.01 0.16
C GLN A 193 7.47 -0.83 1.39
N ILE A 194 7.22 -2.11 1.14
CA ILE A 194 7.01 -3.14 2.15
C ILE A 194 8.19 -4.13 2.04
N ILE A 195 8.88 -4.36 3.16
CA ILE A 195 9.98 -5.32 3.29
C ILE A 195 9.41 -6.50 4.06
N LEU A 196 9.22 -7.62 3.35
CA LEU A 196 8.71 -8.85 3.94
C LEU A 196 9.78 -9.54 4.78
N MET A 197 9.38 -10.10 5.92
CA MET A 197 10.24 -10.91 6.78
C MET A 197 10.24 -12.35 6.29
N ASP A 198 10.98 -12.61 5.21
CA ASP A 198 11.17 -13.97 4.70
C ASP A 198 12.24 -14.75 5.50
N LYS A 199 12.50 -16.01 5.09
CA LYS A 199 13.52 -16.87 5.72
C LYS A 199 14.94 -16.30 5.77
N ASN A 200 15.25 -15.35 4.89
CA ASN A 200 16.55 -14.69 4.80
C ASN A 200 16.54 -13.30 5.46
N PHE A 201 15.45 -12.94 6.15
CA PHE A 201 15.34 -11.69 6.86
C PHE A 201 16.35 -11.62 8.00
N ARG A 202 17.23 -10.61 7.94
CA ARG A 202 18.26 -10.35 8.94
C ARG A 202 18.40 -8.84 9.13
N PHE A 203 18.73 -8.43 10.35
CA PHE A 203 19.08 -7.05 10.65
C PHE A 203 20.43 -6.97 11.37
N GLN A 204 21.11 -5.84 11.25
CA GLN A 204 22.38 -5.56 11.92
C GLN A 204 22.45 -4.09 12.29
N PHE A 205 22.84 -3.81 13.54
CA PHE A 205 23.11 -2.46 14.01
C PHE A 205 24.60 -2.18 13.98
N PHE A 206 24.97 -0.97 13.55
CA PHE A 206 26.33 -0.47 13.58
C PHE A 206 26.38 0.75 14.50
N HIS A 207 27.31 0.72 15.44
CA HIS A 207 27.64 1.84 16.31
C HIS A 207 28.93 2.48 15.80
N SER A 208 28.92 3.79 15.58
CA SER A 208 30.13 4.54 15.25
C SER A 208 30.76 5.08 16.53
N ASN A 209 32.05 4.84 16.73
CA ASN A 209 32.85 5.44 17.81
C ASN A 209 33.26 6.91 17.52
N SER A 210 32.71 7.52 16.47
CA SER A 210 33.03 8.92 16.12
C SER A 210 32.16 9.91 16.90
N ALA A 211 32.65 11.13 17.10
CA ALA A 211 31.98 12.19 17.86
C ALA A 211 30.58 12.60 17.34
N LYS A 212 30.20 12.14 16.13
CA LYS A 212 28.81 12.09 15.66
C LYS A 212 28.29 10.66 15.84
N SER A 213 27.44 10.45 16.83
CA SER A 213 26.78 9.17 17.10
C SER A 213 25.80 8.81 15.97
N ASP A 214 26.30 8.27 14.87
CA ASP A 214 25.49 7.75 13.77
C ASP A 214 25.06 6.30 14.11
N HIS A 215 23.84 6.12 14.60
CA HIS A 215 23.26 4.79 14.82
C HIS A 215 22.71 4.25 13.48
N LYS A 216 23.34 3.24 12.90
CA LYS A 216 22.92 2.70 11.59
C LYS A 216 22.30 1.32 11.72
N LEU A 217 21.21 1.10 10.99
CA LEU A 217 20.48 -0.16 10.92
C LEU A 217 20.50 -0.68 9.47
N LEU A 218 21.09 -1.85 9.25
CA LEU A 218 20.99 -2.59 8.00
C LEU A 218 19.89 -3.64 8.15
N ILE A 219 18.96 -3.65 7.21
CA ILE A 219 17.94 -4.70 7.06
C ILE A 219 18.15 -5.37 5.70
N ARG A 220 18.09 -6.70 5.66
CA ARG A 220 18.15 -7.47 4.44
C ARG A 220 17.15 -8.62 4.45
N ASN A 221 16.67 -9.00 3.27
CA ASN A 221 15.87 -10.21 3.04
C ASN A 221 16.33 -10.87 1.72
N SER A 222 15.57 -11.83 1.18
CA SER A 222 15.93 -12.52 -0.08
C SER A 222 16.04 -11.59 -1.29
N HIS A 223 15.36 -10.44 -1.25
CA HIS A 223 15.18 -9.56 -2.41
C HIS A 223 15.98 -8.26 -2.32
N MET A 224 16.35 -7.82 -1.11
CA MET A 224 16.92 -6.49 -0.94
C MET A 224 17.77 -6.30 0.31
N ARG A 225 18.57 -5.23 0.29
CA ARG A 225 19.36 -4.72 1.43
C ARG A 225 19.13 -3.20 1.55
N VAL A 226 18.83 -2.72 2.74
CA VAL A 226 18.54 -1.30 3.01
C VAL A 226 19.24 -0.83 4.26
N PHE A 227 19.84 0.36 4.18
CA PHE A 227 20.41 1.06 5.34
C PHE A 227 19.49 2.19 5.82
N PHE A 228 19.35 2.25 7.14
CA PHE A 228 18.68 3.31 7.87
C PHE A 228 19.66 3.97 8.84
N GLU A 229 19.49 5.27 9.07
CA GLU A 229 20.13 6.03 10.13
C GLU A 229 19.05 6.41 11.16
N ILE A 230 19.31 6.05 12.41
CA ILE A 230 18.45 6.24 13.55
C ILE A 230 19.00 7.41 14.37
N HIS A 231 18.10 8.28 14.83
CA HIS A 231 18.43 9.60 15.33
C HIS A 231 19.12 9.63 16.70
N ASN A 232 18.94 8.62 17.55
CA ASN A 232 19.58 8.55 18.87
C ASN A 232 19.69 7.10 19.38
N GLN A 233 20.55 6.90 20.39
CA GLN A 233 20.83 5.59 20.99
C GLN A 233 19.56 4.95 21.54
N ARG A 234 18.74 5.70 22.30
CA ARG A 234 17.50 5.17 22.87
C ARG A 234 16.57 4.57 21.81
N SER A 235 16.35 5.28 20.70
CA SER A 235 15.53 4.80 19.60
C SER A 235 16.17 3.59 18.93
N SER A 236 17.51 3.57 18.82
CA SER A 236 18.26 2.41 18.33
C SER A 236 18.03 1.18 19.22
N ASP A 237 18.08 1.34 20.54
CA ASP A 237 17.84 0.26 21.51
C ASP A 237 16.39 -0.24 21.44
N GLU A 238 15.41 0.66 21.35
CA GLU A 238 13.99 0.32 21.17
C GLU A 238 13.76 -0.45 19.84
N TRP A 239 14.38 -0.02 18.74
CA TRP A 239 14.32 -0.73 17.46
C TRP A 239 14.99 -2.10 17.54
N PHE A 240 16.14 -2.21 18.21
CA PHE A 240 16.84 -3.48 18.42
C PHE A 240 15.98 -4.44 19.23
N HIS A 241 15.36 -3.98 20.31
CA HIS A 241 14.49 -4.77 21.16
C HIS A 241 13.29 -5.34 20.39
N GLU A 242 12.53 -4.48 19.69
CA GLU A 242 11.34 -4.93 18.95
C GLU A 242 11.69 -5.79 17.73
N LEU A 243 12.76 -5.47 16.99
CA LEU A 243 13.21 -6.34 15.89
C LEU A 243 13.64 -7.71 16.41
N SER A 244 14.41 -7.75 17.49
CA SER A 244 14.82 -9.01 18.12
C SER A 244 13.62 -9.82 18.58
N ARG A 245 12.62 -9.16 19.18
CA ARG A 245 11.37 -9.80 19.62
C ARG A 245 10.60 -10.44 18.47
N VAL A 246 10.46 -9.75 17.32
CA VAL A 246 9.75 -10.30 16.15
C VAL A 246 10.51 -11.46 15.53
N THR A 247 11.84 -11.35 15.45
CA THR A 247 12.68 -12.38 14.84
C THR A 247 13.12 -13.49 15.81
N ALA A 248 12.65 -13.45 17.06
CA ALA A 248 12.96 -14.49 18.05
C ALA A 248 12.27 -15.81 17.73
N GLY A 249 11.11 -15.77 17.05
CA GLY A 249 10.54 -16.93 16.38
C GLY A 249 11.20 -17.18 15.02
N ASP A 250 10.91 -18.31 14.37
CA ASP A 250 11.34 -18.52 12.98
C ASP A 250 10.70 -17.46 12.08
N PRO A 251 11.45 -16.49 11.51
CA PRO A 251 10.86 -15.45 10.67
C PRO A 251 10.15 -16.04 9.45
N ALA A 252 10.63 -17.21 8.97
CA ALA A 252 10.07 -17.91 7.82
C ALA A 252 8.69 -18.52 8.12
N SER A 253 8.47 -19.00 9.35
CA SER A 253 7.24 -19.70 9.74
C SER A 253 6.04 -18.76 9.89
N SER A 254 6.27 -17.45 10.02
CA SER A 254 5.20 -16.45 10.08
C SER A 254 4.70 -15.98 8.71
N PHE A 255 5.54 -16.05 7.66
CA PHE A 255 5.13 -15.68 6.30
C PHE A 255 4.53 -16.85 5.51
N ILE A 256 4.96 -18.08 5.82
CA ILE A 256 4.38 -19.32 5.32
C ILE A 256 4.23 -20.23 6.54
N SER A 257 2.98 -20.42 7.00
CA SER A 257 2.72 -21.46 7.99
C SER A 257 3.12 -22.81 7.38
N THR A 258 3.96 -23.57 8.09
CA THR A 258 4.33 -24.93 7.70
C THR A 258 3.23 -25.95 8.01
N GLU A 259 2.11 -25.51 8.60
CA GLU A 259 0.93 -26.35 8.76
C GLU A 259 0.34 -26.67 7.39
N LEU A 260 0.20 -27.96 7.12
CA LEU A 260 -0.43 -28.47 5.90
C LEU A 260 -1.90 -28.06 5.91
N ASN A 261 -2.21 -26.96 5.22
CA ASN A 261 -3.59 -26.63 4.90
C ASN A 261 -4.17 -27.74 4.01
N PRO A 262 -5.44 -28.13 4.21
CA PRO A 262 -6.11 -29.04 3.29
C PRO A 262 -6.07 -28.42 1.90
N HIS A 263 -5.53 -29.17 0.94
CA HIS A 263 -5.36 -28.74 -0.44
C HIS A 263 -6.04 -29.71 -1.39
N CYS A 264 -6.45 -29.19 -2.53
CA CYS A 264 -6.94 -29.97 -3.66
C CYS A 264 -6.23 -29.53 -4.94
N SER A 265 -6.08 -30.44 -5.88
CA SER A 265 -5.44 -30.19 -7.17
C SER A 265 -6.47 -30.21 -8.28
N PHE A 266 -6.31 -29.30 -9.23
CA PHE A 266 -7.09 -29.25 -10.46
C PHE A 266 -6.20 -29.62 -11.64
N VAL A 267 -6.72 -30.49 -12.51
CA VAL A 267 -6.14 -30.75 -13.83
C VAL A 267 -7.02 -30.02 -14.84
N ASP A 268 -6.37 -29.30 -15.76
CA ASP A 268 -6.95 -28.46 -16.80
C ASP A 268 -7.79 -27.26 -16.32
N GLY A 269 -8.13 -26.39 -17.27
CA GLY A 269 -8.83 -25.14 -16.98
C GLY A 269 -10.31 -25.31 -16.63
N ALA A 270 -11.01 -26.33 -17.12
CA ALA A 270 -12.45 -26.43 -16.91
C ALA A 270 -12.84 -26.66 -15.45
N SER A 271 -12.12 -27.56 -14.75
CA SER A 271 -12.39 -27.91 -13.36
C SER A 271 -12.03 -26.76 -12.40
N LEU A 272 -10.88 -26.11 -12.65
CA LEU A 272 -10.42 -24.91 -11.96
C LEU A 272 -11.38 -23.74 -12.21
N MET A 273 -11.67 -23.46 -13.48
CA MET A 273 -12.67 -22.54 -14.04
C MET A 273 -13.95 -22.49 -13.21
N TYR A 274 -14.58 -23.66 -13.13
CA TYR A 274 -15.82 -23.89 -12.42
C TYR A 274 -15.70 -23.64 -10.91
N SER A 275 -14.61 -24.12 -10.29
CA SER A 275 -14.41 -24.00 -8.84
C SER A 275 -14.13 -22.55 -8.43
N VAL A 276 -13.36 -21.82 -9.22
CA VAL A 276 -13.15 -20.36 -9.08
C VAL A 276 -14.48 -19.62 -9.18
N ALA A 277 -15.32 -19.96 -10.17
CA ALA A 277 -16.63 -19.33 -10.33
C ALA A 277 -17.52 -19.53 -9.08
N LYS A 278 -17.53 -20.74 -8.52
CA LYS A 278 -18.29 -21.05 -7.30
C LYS A 278 -17.76 -20.31 -6.07
N ALA A 279 -16.44 -20.27 -5.90
CA ALA A 279 -15.82 -19.58 -4.78
C ALA A 279 -16.07 -18.07 -4.83
N ILE A 280 -15.95 -17.45 -6.01
CA ILE A 280 -16.30 -16.03 -6.21
C ILE A 280 -17.78 -15.78 -5.88
N ASP A 281 -18.71 -16.65 -6.31
CA ASP A 281 -20.13 -16.47 -6.05
C ASP A 281 -20.46 -16.47 -4.54
N LEU A 282 -19.68 -17.21 -3.74
CA LEU A 282 -19.79 -17.30 -2.29
C LEU A 282 -19.08 -16.18 -1.52
N ALA A 283 -18.20 -15.40 -2.16
CA ALA A 283 -17.40 -14.37 -1.49
C ALA A 283 -18.26 -13.35 -0.73
N GLN A 284 -17.82 -12.93 0.45
CA GLN A 284 -18.58 -12.00 1.31
C GLN A 284 -17.87 -10.68 1.55
N GLN A 285 -16.55 -10.65 1.54
CA GLN A 285 -15.75 -9.48 1.93
C GLN A 285 -14.83 -9.02 0.82
N GLU A 286 -13.99 -9.91 0.31
CA GLU A 286 -12.96 -9.53 -0.64
C GLU A 286 -12.53 -10.64 -1.59
N ILE A 287 -12.11 -10.21 -2.77
CA ILE A 287 -11.57 -11.04 -3.83
C ILE A 287 -10.26 -10.41 -4.28
N PHE A 288 -9.15 -11.14 -4.17
CA PHE A 288 -7.87 -10.75 -4.73
C PHE A 288 -7.54 -11.61 -5.95
N ILE A 289 -7.15 -10.97 -7.04
CA ILE A 289 -6.76 -11.67 -8.28
C ILE A 289 -5.40 -11.15 -8.72
N THR A 290 -4.50 -12.07 -9.07
CA THR A 290 -3.26 -11.79 -9.78
C THR A 290 -3.25 -12.58 -11.08
N ASP A 291 -2.93 -11.93 -12.19
CA ASP A 291 -2.83 -12.60 -13.49
C ASP A 291 -1.71 -11.94 -14.31
N TRP A 292 -1.01 -12.77 -15.09
CA TRP A 292 -0.11 -12.27 -16.13
C TRP A 292 -0.92 -11.73 -17.31
N TRP A 293 -2.02 -12.42 -17.65
CA TRP A 293 -2.98 -11.96 -18.65
C TRP A 293 -4.41 -12.33 -18.22
N MET A 294 -5.33 -11.37 -18.26
CA MET A 294 -6.72 -11.57 -17.86
C MET A 294 -7.67 -11.04 -18.93
N THR A 295 -8.68 -11.84 -19.27
CA THR A 295 -9.75 -11.45 -20.20
C THR A 295 -11.08 -11.32 -19.46
N PRO A 296 -11.62 -10.11 -19.28
CA PRO A 296 -12.86 -9.88 -18.52
C PRO A 296 -14.07 -10.69 -19.03
N GLU A 297 -14.15 -10.89 -20.34
CA GLU A 297 -15.26 -11.55 -21.02
C GLU A 297 -15.19 -13.09 -20.97
N LEU A 298 -14.17 -13.67 -20.33
CA LEU A 298 -14.01 -15.12 -20.20
C LEU A 298 -15.24 -15.78 -19.55
N PHE A 299 -15.73 -16.84 -20.18
CA PHE A 299 -16.72 -17.75 -19.59
C PHE A 299 -16.03 -18.79 -18.71
N LEU A 300 -16.31 -18.76 -17.41
CA LEU A 300 -15.77 -19.71 -16.43
C LEU A 300 -16.47 -21.08 -16.49
N THR A 301 -17.68 -21.12 -17.05
CA THR A 301 -18.48 -22.33 -17.25
C THR A 301 -19.04 -22.37 -18.67
N ARG A 302 -18.95 -23.54 -19.32
CA ARG A 302 -19.34 -23.73 -20.74
C ARG A 302 -20.36 -24.85 -21.01
N LYS A 303 -20.74 -25.64 -20.00
CA LYS A 303 -21.67 -26.76 -20.23
C LYS A 303 -23.11 -26.26 -20.36
N PRO A 304 -23.90 -26.74 -21.35
CA PRO A 304 -25.30 -26.34 -21.52
C PRO A 304 -26.18 -26.61 -20.29
N SER A 305 -25.88 -27.66 -19.53
CA SER A 305 -26.62 -28.03 -18.31
C SER A 305 -26.26 -27.20 -17.08
N SER A 306 -25.20 -26.39 -17.14
CA SER A 306 -24.81 -25.52 -16.04
C SER A 306 -25.09 -24.06 -16.37
N LYS A 307 -25.32 -23.25 -15.34
CA LYS A 307 -25.46 -21.80 -15.50
C LYS A 307 -24.18 -21.27 -16.14
N ILE A 308 -24.30 -20.62 -17.30
CA ILE A 308 -23.21 -19.93 -17.99
C ILE A 308 -22.80 -18.71 -17.15
N ILE A 309 -21.54 -18.68 -16.73
CA ILE A 309 -20.99 -17.64 -15.84
C ILE A 309 -19.84 -16.95 -16.55
N ARG A 310 -19.98 -15.64 -16.75
CA ARG A 310 -18.93 -14.77 -17.30
C ARG A 310 -18.23 -14.01 -16.18
N LEU A 311 -16.90 -13.93 -16.25
CA LEU A 311 -16.05 -13.42 -15.18
C LEU A 311 -16.39 -11.97 -14.78
N ASP A 312 -16.42 -11.04 -15.73
CA ASP A 312 -16.74 -9.63 -15.47
C ASP A 312 -18.11 -9.43 -14.80
N ARG A 313 -19.14 -10.15 -15.26
CA ARG A 313 -20.51 -10.09 -14.71
C ARG A 313 -20.56 -10.64 -13.30
N LEU A 314 -19.84 -11.73 -13.04
CA LEU A 314 -19.76 -12.31 -11.70
C LEU A 314 -19.07 -11.36 -10.73
N LEU A 315 -17.92 -10.79 -11.11
CA LEU A 315 -17.21 -9.80 -10.30
C LEU A 315 -18.06 -8.56 -10.04
N GLN A 316 -18.77 -8.06 -11.07
CA GLN A 316 -19.70 -6.94 -10.94
C GLN A 316 -20.83 -7.25 -9.95
N LYS A 317 -21.44 -8.44 -10.04
CA LYS A 317 -22.48 -8.89 -9.10
C LYS A 317 -21.97 -8.87 -7.66
N LYS A 318 -20.79 -9.44 -7.41
CA LYS A 318 -20.20 -9.48 -6.06
C LYS A 318 -19.83 -8.08 -5.56
N ALA A 319 -19.30 -7.24 -6.45
CA ALA A 319 -18.97 -5.86 -6.12
C ALA A 319 -20.20 -5.05 -5.69
N ALA A 320 -21.35 -5.26 -6.36
CA ALA A 320 -22.63 -4.66 -6.01
C ALA A 320 -23.20 -5.16 -4.67
N GLN A 321 -22.82 -6.38 -4.25
CA GLN A 321 -23.14 -6.93 -2.93
C GLN A 321 -22.22 -6.40 -1.81
N GLY A 322 -21.31 -5.46 -2.12
CA GLY A 322 -20.38 -4.87 -1.16
C GLY A 322 -19.01 -5.54 -1.09
N VAL A 323 -18.79 -6.63 -1.84
CA VAL A 323 -17.49 -7.31 -1.90
C VAL A 323 -16.45 -6.41 -2.56
N ARG A 324 -15.27 -6.28 -1.96
CA ARG A 324 -14.15 -5.53 -2.56
C ARG A 324 -13.34 -6.43 -3.47
N VAL A 325 -13.25 -6.08 -4.75
CA VAL A 325 -12.42 -6.81 -5.72
C VAL A 325 -11.15 -6.02 -5.96
N CYS A 326 -9.98 -6.61 -5.72
CA CYS A 326 -8.68 -6.01 -5.98
C CYS A 326 -7.86 -6.90 -6.92
N ILE A 327 -7.45 -6.35 -8.05
CA ILE A 327 -6.78 -7.09 -9.12
C ILE A 327 -5.41 -6.46 -9.38
N LEU A 328 -4.36 -7.28 -9.38
CA LEU A 328 -3.02 -6.92 -9.81
C LEU A 328 -2.74 -7.58 -11.16
N LEU A 329 -2.57 -6.76 -12.20
CA LEU A 329 -2.23 -7.22 -13.53
C LEU A 329 -0.78 -6.86 -13.88
N TYR A 330 -0.13 -7.75 -14.62
CA TYR A 330 1.09 -7.40 -15.31
C TYR A 330 0.80 -6.26 -16.30
N LYS A 331 1.61 -5.20 -16.20
CA LYS A 331 1.68 -4.14 -17.21
C LYS A 331 2.74 -4.54 -18.22
N GLU A 332 2.30 -4.87 -19.41
CA GLU A 332 3.12 -5.23 -20.55
C GLU A 332 3.79 -4.03 -21.22
N ILE A 333 4.85 -4.32 -21.98
CA ILE A 333 5.33 -3.43 -23.03
C ILE A 333 4.41 -3.65 -24.23
N GLU A 334 3.51 -2.69 -24.48
CA GLU A 334 2.43 -2.78 -25.48
C GLU A 334 2.93 -3.11 -26.89
N LEU A 335 4.15 -2.68 -27.26
CA LEU A 335 4.75 -2.98 -28.55
C LEU A 335 5.19 -4.46 -28.68
N ALA A 336 5.49 -5.13 -27.57
CA ALA A 336 6.03 -6.49 -27.54
C ALA A 336 4.96 -7.56 -27.28
N LEU A 337 3.89 -7.22 -26.55
CA LEU A 337 2.87 -8.18 -26.12
C LEU A 337 1.47 -7.66 -26.39
N ARG A 338 0.58 -8.55 -26.87
CA ARG A 338 -0.82 -8.23 -27.23
C ARG A 338 -1.84 -8.62 -26.16
N ILE A 339 -1.46 -8.59 -24.88
CA ILE A 339 -2.35 -8.95 -23.76
C ILE A 339 -3.31 -7.83 -23.36
N ASN A 340 -3.01 -6.58 -23.74
CA ASN A 340 -3.84 -5.38 -23.56
C ASN A 340 -4.39 -5.19 -22.14
N SER A 341 -3.51 -5.22 -21.13
CA SER A 341 -3.90 -5.02 -19.73
C SER A 341 -4.58 -3.67 -19.50
N ALA A 342 -4.29 -2.68 -20.35
CA ALA A 342 -4.91 -1.35 -20.33
C ALA A 342 -6.41 -1.42 -20.58
N HIS A 343 -6.84 -2.25 -21.53
CA HIS A 343 -8.26 -2.51 -21.79
C HIS A 343 -8.90 -3.20 -20.59
N THR A 344 -8.36 -4.34 -20.14
CA THR A 344 -8.86 -5.10 -18.99
C THR A 344 -9.04 -4.21 -17.75
N SER A 345 -8.05 -3.37 -17.44
CA SER A 345 -8.10 -2.45 -16.31
C SER A 345 -9.21 -1.42 -16.43
N ARG A 346 -9.39 -0.80 -17.61
CA ARG A 346 -10.47 0.18 -17.84
C ARG A 346 -11.84 -0.49 -17.81
N TRP A 347 -11.98 -1.65 -18.45
CA TRP A 347 -13.22 -2.40 -18.50
C TRP A 347 -13.72 -2.76 -17.10
N LEU A 348 -12.89 -3.44 -16.30
CA LEU A 348 -13.28 -3.90 -14.97
C LEU A 348 -13.55 -2.75 -14.00
N LYS A 349 -12.73 -1.68 -14.01
CA LYS A 349 -12.99 -0.48 -13.20
C LYS A 349 -14.32 0.19 -13.54
N SER A 350 -14.73 0.17 -14.81
CA SER A 350 -16.01 0.75 -15.22
C SER A 350 -17.23 -0.05 -14.77
N ARG A 351 -17.07 -1.30 -14.30
CA ARG A 351 -18.19 -2.14 -13.89
C ARG A 351 -18.77 -1.75 -12.53
N HIS A 352 -17.92 -1.37 -11.57
CA HIS A 352 -18.35 -1.00 -10.21
C HIS A 352 -17.23 -0.30 -9.42
N PRO A 353 -17.53 0.70 -8.55
CA PRO A 353 -16.51 1.38 -7.72
C PRO A 353 -15.78 0.48 -6.73
N ASN A 354 -16.36 -0.67 -6.34
CA ASN A 354 -15.67 -1.65 -5.49
C ASN A 354 -14.66 -2.54 -6.24
N ILE A 355 -14.50 -2.37 -7.56
CA ILE A 355 -13.53 -3.10 -8.38
C ILE A 355 -12.31 -2.21 -8.62
N HIS A 356 -11.18 -2.64 -8.07
CA HIS A 356 -9.92 -1.92 -8.10
C HIS A 356 -8.91 -2.73 -8.92
N VAL A 357 -8.30 -2.09 -9.92
CA VAL A 357 -7.27 -2.74 -10.75
C VAL A 357 -5.99 -1.93 -10.74
N ILE A 358 -4.88 -2.58 -10.40
CA ILE A 358 -3.53 -2.03 -10.45
C ILE A 358 -2.77 -2.74 -11.57
N ARG A 359 -1.98 -1.98 -12.33
CA ARG A 359 -1.07 -2.50 -13.35
C ARG A 359 0.37 -2.18 -12.95
N HIS A 360 1.26 -3.17 -13.02
CA HIS A 360 2.68 -3.00 -12.67
C HIS A 360 3.56 -3.95 -13.53
N PRO A 361 4.80 -3.58 -13.93
CA PRO A 361 5.59 -2.41 -13.53
C PRO A 361 5.39 -1.15 -14.36
N HIS A 362 5.81 0.00 -13.80
CA HIS A 362 6.09 1.18 -14.61
C HIS A 362 7.49 1.03 -15.21
N HIS A 363 7.57 0.48 -16.43
CA HIS A 363 8.84 0.08 -17.07
C HIS A 363 9.94 1.15 -17.02
N PHE A 364 9.63 2.40 -17.37
CA PHE A 364 10.62 3.47 -17.46
C PHE A 364 11.08 3.98 -16.08
N SER A 365 10.16 4.19 -15.14
CA SER A 365 10.52 4.66 -13.80
C SER A 365 11.24 3.59 -12.98
N ASN A 366 10.88 2.33 -13.19
CA ASN A 366 11.41 1.20 -12.42
C ASN A 366 12.59 0.52 -13.11
N ARG A 367 12.88 0.85 -14.38
CA ARG A 367 13.90 0.21 -15.23
C ARG A 367 13.76 -1.33 -15.28
N VAL A 368 12.51 -1.80 -15.25
CA VAL A 368 12.17 -3.22 -15.37
C VAL A 368 11.66 -3.45 -16.78
N LEU A 369 12.49 -4.03 -17.64
CA LEU A 369 12.14 -4.25 -19.05
C LEU A 369 11.83 -5.70 -19.41
N LEU A 370 12.46 -6.66 -18.72
CA LEU A 370 12.41 -8.07 -19.09
C LEU A 370 11.61 -8.95 -18.12
N TRP A 371 11.30 -8.43 -16.92
CA TRP A 371 10.62 -9.19 -15.88
C TRP A 371 9.12 -8.88 -15.87
N SER A 372 8.32 -9.87 -15.47
CA SER A 372 6.87 -9.77 -15.36
C SER A 372 6.36 -10.24 -14.01
N HIS A 373 5.15 -9.80 -13.68
CA HIS A 373 4.33 -10.45 -12.65
C HIS A 373 3.68 -11.66 -13.31
N HIS A 374 4.10 -12.86 -12.93
CA HIS A 374 3.70 -14.10 -13.60
C HIS A 374 2.84 -15.01 -12.72
N GLU A 375 2.64 -14.63 -11.47
CA GLU A 375 1.82 -15.34 -10.50
C GLU A 375 0.34 -15.31 -10.91
N LYS A 376 -0.29 -16.49 -10.95
CA LYS A 376 -1.75 -16.62 -11.13
C LYS A 376 -2.37 -17.04 -9.83
N SER A 377 -3.24 -16.18 -9.29
CA SER A 377 -3.95 -16.50 -8.06
C SER A 377 -5.31 -15.86 -7.98
N VAL A 378 -6.23 -16.55 -7.31
CA VAL A 378 -7.54 -16.02 -6.90
C VAL A 378 -7.73 -16.34 -5.43
N ILE A 379 -7.83 -15.30 -4.59
CA ILE A 379 -7.97 -15.43 -3.15
C ILE A 379 -9.33 -14.87 -2.73
N ILE A 380 -10.13 -15.67 -2.05
CA ILE A 380 -11.48 -15.34 -1.60
C ILE A 380 -11.47 -15.21 -0.08
N ASP A 381 -11.88 -14.04 0.41
CA ASP A 381 -12.06 -13.72 1.82
C ASP A 381 -10.85 -14.04 2.72
N GLN A 382 -9.65 -14.11 2.12
CA GLN A 382 -8.41 -14.56 2.78
C GLN A 382 -8.51 -15.95 3.44
N THR A 383 -9.42 -16.80 2.98
CA THR A 383 -9.66 -18.15 3.54
C THR A 383 -9.53 -19.25 2.49
N ILE A 384 -9.78 -18.94 1.21
CA ILE A 384 -9.64 -19.86 0.09
C ILE A 384 -8.69 -19.23 -0.93
N ALA A 385 -7.70 -19.98 -1.40
CA ALA A 385 -6.77 -19.53 -2.44
C ALA A 385 -6.65 -20.58 -3.56
N PHE A 386 -6.80 -20.12 -4.79
CA PHE A 386 -6.43 -20.86 -6.00
C PHE A 386 -5.08 -20.32 -6.46
N ILE A 387 -4.09 -21.19 -6.65
CA ILE A 387 -2.73 -20.84 -7.08
C ILE A 387 -2.29 -21.88 -8.11
N GLY A 388 -1.72 -21.45 -9.24
CA GLY A 388 -1.27 -22.39 -10.27
C GLY A 388 -0.75 -21.74 -11.53
N GLY A 389 -0.79 -22.49 -12.63
CA GLY A 389 -0.28 -22.07 -13.94
C GLY A 389 -1.33 -21.50 -14.91
N ILE A 390 -2.60 -21.44 -14.51
CA ILE A 390 -3.72 -21.09 -15.39
C ILE A 390 -4.18 -19.66 -15.12
N ASP A 391 -3.97 -18.78 -16.09
CA ASP A 391 -4.51 -17.41 -16.07
C ASP A 391 -6.02 -17.39 -16.38
N LEU A 392 -6.75 -16.40 -15.87
CA LEU A 392 -8.17 -16.17 -16.23
C LEU A 392 -8.30 -15.42 -17.57
N CYS A 393 -7.85 -16.05 -18.66
CA CYS A 393 -7.96 -15.52 -20.02
C CYS A 393 -8.32 -16.59 -21.05
N PHE A 394 -8.48 -16.15 -22.30
CA PHE A 394 -8.80 -17.02 -23.43
C PHE A 394 -7.72 -18.08 -23.69
N GLY A 395 -8.14 -19.19 -24.31
CA GLY A 395 -7.27 -20.33 -24.62
C GLY A 395 -6.88 -21.21 -23.43
N ARG A 396 -7.25 -20.86 -22.18
CA ARG A 396 -6.87 -21.63 -20.97
C ARG A 396 -7.91 -22.64 -20.53
N TRP A 397 -9.17 -22.45 -20.95
CA TRP A 397 -10.22 -23.40 -20.64
C TRP A 397 -10.04 -24.63 -21.52
N ASP A 398 -9.85 -25.78 -20.89
CA ASP A 398 -9.80 -27.07 -21.56
C ASP A 398 -10.28 -28.17 -20.61
N THR A 399 -10.56 -29.33 -21.16
CA THR A 399 -10.95 -30.56 -20.47
C THR A 399 -9.92 -31.65 -20.75
N PRO A 400 -9.90 -32.75 -19.99
CA PRO A 400 -8.98 -33.86 -20.26
C PRO A 400 -9.12 -34.50 -21.66
N GLN A 401 -10.19 -34.17 -22.39
CA GLN A 401 -10.37 -34.60 -23.77
C GLN A 401 -9.48 -33.84 -24.77
N HIS A 402 -8.94 -32.67 -24.40
CA HIS A 402 -8.04 -31.84 -25.22
C HIS A 402 -8.48 -31.73 -26.69
N ARG A 403 -9.74 -31.31 -26.89
CA ARG A 403 -10.35 -31.34 -28.22
C ARG A 403 -9.64 -30.35 -29.15
N LEU A 404 -9.24 -30.85 -30.33
CA LEU A 404 -8.65 -30.01 -31.37
C LEU A 404 -9.70 -29.20 -32.15
N THR A 405 -10.95 -29.67 -32.15
CA THR A 405 -12.07 -29.05 -32.85
C THR A 405 -13.21 -28.77 -31.87
N ASP A 406 -13.78 -27.56 -32.00
CA ASP A 406 -14.97 -27.13 -31.27
C ASP A 406 -15.97 -26.57 -32.29
N VAL A 407 -16.28 -27.38 -33.30
CA VAL A 407 -17.27 -27.04 -34.33
C VAL A 407 -18.64 -27.36 -33.73
N PRO A 408 -19.46 -26.35 -33.42
CA PRO A 408 -20.80 -26.60 -32.91
C PRO A 408 -21.63 -27.27 -34.01
N HIS A 409 -22.43 -28.27 -33.67
CA HIS A 409 -23.52 -28.70 -34.55
C HIS A 409 -24.70 -27.71 -34.53
N ASP A 410 -24.77 -26.82 -33.53
CA ASP A 410 -25.82 -25.81 -33.35
C ASP A 410 -25.22 -24.40 -33.14
N GLU A 411 -25.75 -23.40 -33.86
CA GLU A 411 -25.25 -22.01 -33.91
C GLU A 411 -25.26 -21.26 -32.56
N GLU A 412 -26.08 -21.67 -31.58
CA GLU A 412 -26.12 -21.01 -30.27
C GLU A 412 -24.86 -21.26 -29.41
N ILE A 413 -24.21 -22.41 -29.57
CA ILE A 413 -23.01 -22.76 -28.79
C ILE A 413 -21.79 -21.98 -29.31
N ALA A 414 -21.76 -21.62 -30.60
CA ALA A 414 -20.67 -20.89 -31.25
C ALA A 414 -20.32 -19.55 -30.57
N LYS A 415 -21.31 -18.89 -29.95
CA LYS A 415 -21.13 -17.58 -29.28
C LYS A 415 -20.42 -17.68 -27.92
N HIS A 416 -20.15 -18.88 -27.44
CA HIS A 416 -19.57 -19.15 -26.12
C HIS A 416 -18.19 -19.84 -26.20
N VAL A 417 -17.63 -19.96 -27.41
CA VAL A 417 -16.36 -20.63 -27.66
C VAL A 417 -15.24 -19.60 -27.80
N ASP A 418 -14.30 -19.60 -26.85
CA ASP A 418 -13.05 -18.85 -26.97
C ASP A 418 -12.06 -19.67 -27.79
N TYR A 419 -12.12 -19.56 -29.12
CA TYR A 419 -11.17 -20.23 -30.00
C TYR A 419 -9.93 -19.35 -30.23
N GLU A 420 -8.79 -19.72 -29.65
CA GLU A 420 -7.49 -19.13 -29.98
C GLU A 420 -6.62 -20.17 -30.69
N LYS A 421 -6.24 -19.90 -31.94
CA LYS A 421 -5.09 -20.55 -32.55
C LYS A 421 -3.83 -19.87 -32.05
N VAL A 422 -3.12 -20.49 -31.11
CA VAL A 422 -1.75 -20.12 -30.79
C VAL A 422 -0.86 -20.58 -31.95
N GLY A 423 -0.77 -19.77 -33.03
CA GLY A 423 0.04 -20.15 -34.20
C GLY A 423 -0.09 -19.33 -35.49
N SER A 424 -0.93 -18.29 -35.58
CA SER A 424 -1.03 -17.50 -36.81
C SER A 424 -1.26 -16.01 -36.53
N ALA A 425 -0.22 -15.34 -36.02
CA ALA A 425 -0.08 -13.89 -36.11
C ALA A 425 1.18 -13.61 -36.94
N GLY A 426 1.00 -13.63 -38.27
CA GLY A 426 2.07 -13.46 -39.26
C GLY A 426 1.56 -13.64 -40.68
N GLN A 427 0.57 -12.83 -41.07
CA GLN A 427 0.60 -12.17 -42.38
C GLN A 427 0.81 -10.70 -42.12
#